data_AF-A0A9P8RJ47-F1
#
_entry.id   AF-A0A9P8RJ47-F1
#
_cell.length_a   1.000
_cell.length_b   1.000
_cell.length_c   1.000
_cell.angle_alpha   90.00
_cell.angle_beta   90.00
_cell.angle_gamma   90.00
#
_symmetry.space_group_name_H-M   'P 1'
#
loop_
_entity.id
_entity.type
_entity.pdbx_description
1 polymer ?
#
loop_
_entity_poly.entity_id
_entity_poly.type
_entity_poly.pdbx_seq_one_letter_code
_entity_poly.pdbx_strand_id
1 'polypeptide(L)'
;MERREAKVCRRALLARARRRRQTLFKKADELRSECDAEVYIVIHKHGRFFTYTSTDNPAWPPSKEHIEMSYPLPIAIGPSSQEVAVLRTRRPGIDEE
;
A
#
# COMPACT_ATOMS: atom_id res chain seq x y z
N MET A 1 30.41 10.31 22.38
CA MET A 1 29.21 11.08 21.98
C MET A 1 28.44 10.39 20.84
N GLU A 2 29.15 9.76 19.91
CA GLU A 2 28.69 8.91 18.78
C GLU A 2 27.54 7.90 19.06
N ARG A 3 27.57 7.20 20.21
CA ARG A 3 26.53 6.20 20.56
C ARG A 3 25.14 6.81 20.79
N ARG A 4 25.03 8.12 21.06
CA ARG A 4 23.74 8.82 21.22
C ARG A 4 23.14 9.19 19.86
N GLU A 5 23.95 9.62 18.91
CA GLU A 5 23.52 10.03 17.56
C GLU A 5 23.00 8.84 16.75
N ALA A 6 23.69 7.69 16.78
CA ALA A 6 23.22 6.47 16.11
C ALA A 6 21.83 6.00 16.62
N LYS A 7 21.56 6.17 17.91
CA LYS A 7 20.25 5.86 18.51
C LYS A 7 19.17 6.84 18.03
N VAL A 8 19.49 8.13 17.89
CA VAL A 8 18.58 9.16 17.36
C VAL A 8 18.23 8.87 15.89
N CYS A 9 19.22 8.58 15.05
CA CYS A 9 19.00 8.19 13.65
C CYS A 9 18.14 6.92 13.52
N ARG A 10 18.39 5.90 14.35
CA ARG A 10 17.57 4.68 14.40
C ARG A 10 16.12 4.97 14.79
N ARG A 11 15.89 5.81 15.81
CA ARG A 11 14.54 6.21 16.23
C ARG A 11 13.82 6.97 15.10
N ALA A 12 14.51 7.85 14.39
CA ALA A 12 13.96 8.58 13.25
C ALA A 12 13.56 7.63 12.10
N LEU A 13 14.38 6.63 11.78
CA LEU A 13 14.06 5.61 10.77
C LEU A 13 12.84 4.77 11.15
N LEU A 14 12.75 4.33 12.40
CA LEU A 14 11.61 3.56 12.90
C LEU A 14 10.32 4.40 12.88
N ALA A 15 10.40 5.68 13.27
CA ALA A 15 9.28 6.60 13.21
C ALA A 15 8.82 6.86 11.77
N ARG A 16 9.76 7.05 10.84
CA ARG A 16 9.45 7.22 9.41
C ARG A 16 8.75 5.98 8.84
N ALA A 17 9.22 4.79 9.17
CA ALA A 17 8.59 3.55 8.72
C ALA A 17 7.19 3.36 9.31
N ARG A 18 6.99 3.71 10.58
CA ARG A 18 5.66 3.70 11.22
C ARG A 18 4.71 4.66 10.51
N ARG A 19 5.13 5.91 10.27
CA ARG A 19 4.32 6.91 9.57
C ARG A 19 3.94 6.45 8.17
N ARG A 20 4.89 5.93 7.37
CA ARG A 20 4.61 5.39 6.03
C ARG A 20 3.57 4.27 6.06
N ARG A 21 3.67 3.35 7.03
CA ARG A 21 2.67 2.27 7.19
C ARG A 21 1.29 2.82 7.55
N GLN A 22 1.22 3.79 8.46
CA GLN A 22 -0.05 4.45 8.82
C GLN A 22 -0.68 5.16 7.62
N THR A 23 0.13 5.86 6.82
CA THR A 23 -0.34 6.48 5.58
C THR A 23 -0.85 5.45 4.58
N LEU A 24 -0.16 4.32 4.41
CA LEU A 24 -0.61 3.24 3.54
C LEU A 24 -1.98 2.69 3.96
N PHE A 25 -2.19 2.42 5.25
CA PHE A 25 -3.49 1.97 5.75
C PHE A 25 -4.57 3.03 5.61
N LYS A 26 -4.24 4.31 5.84
CA LYS A 26 -5.17 5.41 5.58
C LYS A 26 -5.61 5.45 4.10
N LYS A 27 -4.68 5.28 3.16
CA LYS A 27 -5.00 5.24 1.73
C LYS A 27 -5.81 4.01 1.33
N ALA A 28 -5.57 2.87 1.97
CA ALA A 28 -6.39 1.68 1.79
C ALA A 28 -7.84 1.91 2.24
N ASP A 29 -8.00 2.61 3.37
CA ASP A 29 -9.31 2.96 3.91
C ASP A 29 -10.05 3.97 3.05
N GLU A 30 -9.35 5.00 2.56
CA GLU A 30 -9.89 5.94 1.57
C GLU A 30 -10.37 5.20 0.31
N LEU A 31 -9.59 4.24 -0.20
CA LEU A 31 -9.98 3.44 -1.38
C LEU A 31 -11.24 2.60 -1.12
N ARG A 32 -11.37 2.04 0.10
CA ARG A 32 -12.59 1.34 0.50
C ARG A 32 -13.77 2.31 0.61
N SER A 33 -13.61 3.48 1.22
CA SER A 33 -14.71 4.42 1.45
C SER A 33 -15.15 5.20 0.21
N GLU A 34 -14.23 5.52 -0.70
CA GLU A 34 -14.49 6.38 -1.86
C GLU A 34 -14.76 5.59 -3.14
N CYS A 35 -14.32 4.33 -3.21
CA CYS A 35 -14.44 3.50 -4.41
C CYS A 35 -15.13 2.15 -4.16
N ASP A 36 -15.68 1.92 -2.96
CA ASP A 36 -16.32 0.67 -2.54
C ASP A 36 -15.46 -0.58 -2.80
N ALA A 37 -14.14 -0.43 -2.71
CA ALA A 37 -13.20 -1.52 -2.95
C ALA A 37 -12.98 -2.37 -1.69
N GLU A 38 -12.93 -3.68 -1.85
CA GLU A 38 -12.42 -4.58 -0.82
C GLU A 38 -10.89 -4.64 -0.91
N VAL A 39 -10.22 -4.32 0.21
CA VAL A 39 -8.76 -4.17 0.27
C VAL A 39 -8.21 -5.02 1.41
N TYR A 40 -7.16 -5.78 1.10
CA TYR A 40 -6.38 -6.52 2.09
C TYR A 40 -4.90 -6.23 1.90
N ILE A 41 -4.22 -5.81 2.98
CA ILE A 41 -2.78 -5.49 2.96
C ILE A 41 -2.08 -6.32 4.04
N VAL A 42 -1.01 -7.01 3.65
CA VAL A 42 -0.09 -7.70 4.56
C VAL A 42 1.29 -7.10 4.44
N ILE A 43 1.89 -6.74 5.58
CA ILE A 43 3.26 -6.26 5.66
C ILE A 43 4.02 -7.12 6.65
N HIS A 44 5.05 -7.82 6.19
CA HIS A 44 6.00 -8.51 7.06
C HIS A 44 7.22 -7.62 7.30
N LYS A 45 7.51 -7.28 8.56
CA LYS A 45 8.69 -6.48 8.91
C LYS A 45 9.22 -6.83 10.30
N HIS A 46 10.52 -7.14 10.37
CA HIS A 46 11.21 -7.51 11.61
C HIS A 46 10.50 -8.63 12.39
N GLY A 47 10.07 -9.69 11.70
CA GLY A 47 9.40 -10.85 12.33
C GLY A 47 7.97 -10.58 12.79
N ARG A 48 7.40 -9.40 12.47
CA ARG A 48 6.01 -9.05 12.80
C ARG A 48 5.22 -8.78 11.55
N PHE A 49 4.01 -9.36 11.50
CA PHE A 49 3.01 -9.04 10.51
C PHE A 49 2.16 -7.84 10.95
N PHE A 50 1.88 -6.96 10.00
CA PHE A 50 0.88 -5.91 10.12
C PHE A 50 -0.14 -6.13 9.02
N THR A 51 -1.39 -6.28 9.40
CA THR A 51 -2.50 -6.52 8.47
C THR A 51 -3.50 -5.38 8.53
N TYR A 52 -4.12 -5.09 7.40
CA TYR A 52 -5.32 -4.26 7.28
C TYR A 52 -6.32 -5.04 6.45
N THR A 53 -7.56 -5.12 6.93
CA THR A 53 -8.71 -5.64 6.20
C THR A 53 -9.77 -4.55 6.15
N SER A 54 -10.36 -4.36 4.99
CA SER A 54 -11.41 -3.36 4.78
C SER A 54 -12.82 -3.89 5.09
N THR A 55 -12.95 -5.20 5.32
CA THR A 55 -14.19 -5.92 5.58
C THR A 55 -14.02 -6.89 6.73
N ASP A 56 -15.11 -7.13 7.46
CA ASP A 56 -15.20 -8.12 8.54
C ASP A 56 -15.62 -9.51 8.02
N ASN A 57 -15.74 -9.68 6.70
CA ASN A 57 -16.07 -10.95 6.08
C ASN A 57 -14.97 -12.00 6.36
N PRO A 58 -15.28 -13.13 7.03
CA PRO A 58 -14.28 -14.16 7.34
C PRO A 58 -13.73 -14.89 6.10
N ALA A 59 -14.43 -14.82 4.96
CA ALA A 59 -13.95 -15.37 3.69
C ALA A 59 -12.96 -14.44 2.96
N TRP A 60 -12.72 -13.24 3.48
CA TRP A 60 -11.80 -12.26 2.92
C TRP A 60 -10.48 -12.23 3.72
N PRO A 61 -9.31 -12.19 3.06
CA PRO A 61 -9.10 -12.25 1.62
C PRO A 61 -9.30 -13.67 1.04
N PRO A 62 -9.62 -13.79 -0.25
CA PRO A 62 -9.53 -15.06 -0.95
C PRO A 62 -8.10 -15.62 -0.95
N SER A 63 -7.97 -16.94 -1.10
CA SER A 63 -6.66 -17.57 -1.24
C SER A 63 -5.95 -17.11 -2.51
N LYS A 64 -4.61 -17.24 -2.55
CA LYS A 64 -3.83 -16.85 -3.73
C LYS A 64 -4.29 -17.62 -4.97
N GLU A 65 -4.54 -18.92 -4.82
CA GLU A 65 -5.01 -19.81 -5.88
C GLU A 65 -6.38 -19.34 -6.39
N HIS A 66 -7.27 -18.93 -5.48
CA HIS A 66 -8.59 -18.41 -5.85
C HIS A 66 -8.49 -17.10 -6.64
N ILE A 67 -7.56 -16.21 -6.27
CA ILE A 67 -7.30 -14.97 -7.02
C ILE A 67 -6.77 -15.29 -8.42
N GLU A 68 -5.82 -16.22 -8.54
CA GLU A 68 -5.22 -16.64 -9.82
C GLU A 68 -6.22 -17.32 -10.77
N MET A 69 -7.23 -17.99 -10.21
CA MET A 69 -8.30 -18.65 -10.97
C MET A 69 -9.51 -17.74 -11.25
N SER A 70 -9.51 -16.50 -10.73
CA SER A 70 -10.63 -15.58 -10.91
C SER A 70 -10.75 -15.05 -12.34
N TYR A 71 -11.97 -14.68 -12.74
CA TYR A 71 -12.22 -13.95 -13.96
C TYR A 71 -12.87 -12.60 -13.64
N PRO A 72 -12.35 -11.47 -14.17
CA PRO A 72 -11.22 -11.36 -15.10
C PRO A 72 -9.86 -11.69 -14.46
N LEU A 73 -8.87 -12.03 -15.30
CA LEU A 73 -7.52 -12.36 -14.83
C LEU A 73 -6.93 -11.25 -13.95
N PRO A 74 -6.26 -11.58 -12.83
CA PRO A 74 -5.72 -10.59 -11.93
C PRO A 74 -4.56 -9.81 -12.55
N ILE A 75 -4.51 -8.50 -12.28
CA ILE A 75 -3.40 -7.63 -12.70
C ILE A 75 -2.36 -7.58 -11.58
N ALA A 76 -1.23 -8.25 -11.76
CA ALA A 76 -0.13 -8.25 -10.79
C ALA A 76 0.80 -7.05 -10.99
N ILE A 77 0.94 -6.19 -9.97
CA ILE A 77 1.88 -5.07 -9.98
C ILE A 77 3.02 -5.38 -8.98
N GLY A 78 4.19 -5.72 -9.51
CA GLY A 78 5.41 -5.94 -8.74
C GLY A 78 6.37 -4.75 -8.76
N PRO A 79 7.47 -4.79 -7.98
CA PRO A 79 8.53 -3.78 -8.04
C PRO A 79 9.14 -3.64 -9.44
N SER A 80 9.17 -4.72 -10.23
CA SER A 80 9.62 -4.72 -11.62
C SER A 80 8.59 -4.18 -12.62
N SER A 81 7.35 -3.91 -12.18
CA SER A 81 6.23 -3.48 -13.03
C SER A 81 5.83 -2.01 -12.78
N GLN A 82 6.60 -1.25 -12.01
CA GLN A 82 6.26 0.12 -11.59
C GLN A 82 6.28 1.17 -12.73
N GLU A 83 6.44 0.78 -13.99
CA GLU A 83 6.49 1.70 -15.12
C GLU A 83 5.13 2.24 -15.60
N VAL A 84 3.99 1.73 -15.10
CA VAL A 84 2.69 1.99 -15.76
C VAL A 84 1.95 3.24 -15.24
N ALA A 85 2.33 3.84 -14.11
CA ALA A 85 1.51 4.89 -13.46
C ALA A 85 2.00 6.34 -13.57
N VAL A 86 3.22 6.61 -14.08
CA VAL A 86 3.74 8.00 -14.11
C VAL A 86 3.39 8.73 -15.42
N LEU A 87 2.96 8.02 -16.47
CA LEU A 87 2.71 8.62 -17.79
C LEU A 87 1.28 9.18 -17.99
N ARG A 88 0.36 9.03 -17.03
CA ARG A 88 -1.07 9.40 -17.23
C ARG A 88 -1.53 10.72 -16.61
N THR A 89 -0.66 11.50 -15.98
CA THR A 89 -1.02 12.87 -15.54
C THR A 89 0.02 13.91 -15.96
N ARG A 90 0.16 14.09 -17.26
CA ARG A 90 0.33 15.44 -17.82
C ARG A 90 -0.92 15.74 -18.61
N ARG A 91 -1.95 16.33 -17.96
CA ARG A 91 -2.95 17.07 -18.74
C ARG A 91 -2.19 18.28 -19.32
N PRO A 92 -2.14 18.47 -20.64
CA PRO A 92 -1.79 19.77 -21.19
C PRO A 92 -2.85 20.75 -20.67
N GLY A 93 -2.41 21.88 -20.10
CA GLY A 93 -3.30 23.00 -19.82
C GLY A 93 -3.95 23.41 -21.13
N ILE A 94 -5.28 23.43 -21.15
CA ILE A 94 -6.02 24.17 -22.15
C ILE A 94 -6.08 25.57 -21.58
N ASP A 95 -5.21 26.44 -22.08
CA ASP A 95 -5.31 27.87 -21.85
C ASP A 95 -6.49 28.36 -22.70
N GLU A 96 -7.64 28.61 -22.07
CA GLU A 96 -8.76 29.29 -22.74
C GLU A 96 -8.51 30.80 -22.69
N GLU A 97 -8.72 31.41 -23.86
CA GLU A 97 -8.47 32.79 -24.29
C GLU A 97 -9.28 33.86 -23.55
#